data_AF-A0A5A7R0W3-F1
#
_entry.id   AF-A0A5A7R0W3-F1
#
_cell.length_a   1.000
_cell.length_b   1.000
_cell.length_c   1.000
_cell.angle_alpha   90.00
_cell.angle_beta   90.00
_cell.angle_gamma   90.00
#
_symmetry.space_group_name_H-M   'P 1'
#
loop_
_entity.id
_entity.type
_entity.pdbx_description
1 polymer ?
#
loop_
_entity_poly.entity_id
_entity_poly.type
_entity_poly.pdbx_seq_one_letter_code
_entity_poly.pdbx_strand_id
1 'polypeptide(L)'
;MGLNLNFFVLFLGSSVVAIGMGSNIWPWGGGSGFGSESWCPCAGKEPDPNARTIEVGGSDGWNYGVNYTGWFLKNWPFFVGDTLVFKYPSHHSLSLLKDWSSYLNCSMEGSTLIGSTTAGGGEGFKVTLQPTPYPYFFVCPEKNGIHCSAGQMKFAIWPFPRLQHQ
;
A
#
# COMPACT_ATOMS: atom_id res chain seq x y z
N MET A 1 55.97 -15.85 -44.26
CA MET A 1 57.08 -14.90 -44.53
C MET A 1 56.41 -13.56 -44.84
N GLY A 2 56.23 -12.68 -43.84
CA GLY A 2 57.10 -11.52 -43.58
C GLY A 2 56.73 -10.38 -44.55
N LEU A 3 56.44 -9.12 -44.19
CA LEU A 3 56.79 -8.32 -43.01
C LEU A 3 55.82 -7.12 -42.86
N ASN A 4 55.58 -6.78 -41.58
CA ASN A 4 55.24 -5.49 -40.96
C ASN A 4 55.27 -4.21 -41.81
N LEU A 5 54.30 -3.31 -41.55
CA LEU A 5 54.63 -1.91 -41.26
C LEU A 5 53.58 -1.26 -40.32
N ASN A 6 54.09 -0.60 -39.30
CA ASN A 6 53.37 0.10 -38.22
C ASN A 6 52.47 1.23 -38.74
N PHE A 7 51.27 1.34 -38.19
CA PHE A 7 50.59 2.63 -38.03
C PHE A 7 50.05 2.73 -36.60
N PHE A 8 50.88 3.29 -35.71
CA PHE A 8 50.43 3.78 -34.41
C PHE A 8 49.66 5.07 -34.64
N VAL A 9 48.32 5.03 -34.55
CA VAL A 9 47.52 6.25 -34.42
C VAL A 9 47.19 6.43 -32.95
N LEU A 10 47.84 7.42 -32.34
CA LEU A 10 47.56 7.92 -31.01
C LEU A 10 46.21 8.66 -31.02
N PHE A 11 45.16 8.04 -30.47
CA PHE A 11 43.97 8.77 -30.04
C PHE A 11 44.10 9.13 -28.56
N LEU A 12 44.56 10.34 -28.29
CA LEU A 12 44.36 11.00 -27.01
C LEU A 12 42.88 11.42 -26.93
N GLY A 13 42.01 10.49 -26.54
CA GLY A 13 40.65 10.80 -26.11
C GLY A 13 40.66 11.12 -24.62
N SER A 14 40.59 12.40 -24.28
CA SER A 14 40.48 12.85 -22.89
C SER A 14 39.24 12.25 -22.23
N SER A 15 39.47 11.51 -21.15
CA SER A 15 38.45 11.12 -20.18
C SER A 15 37.79 12.36 -19.60
N VAL A 16 36.55 12.66 -20.00
CA VAL A 16 35.63 13.42 -19.15
C VAL A 16 34.87 12.42 -18.30
N VAL A 17 35.26 12.37 -17.02
CA VAL A 17 34.45 11.77 -15.97
C VAL A 17 33.21 12.65 -15.81
N ALA A 18 32.10 12.26 -16.43
CA ALA A 18 30.80 12.81 -16.05
C ALA A 18 30.39 12.14 -14.75
N ILE A 19 30.68 12.79 -13.62
CA ILE A 19 29.98 12.51 -12.36
C ILE A 19 28.54 13.01 -12.56
N GLY A 20 27.70 12.15 -13.13
CA GLY A 20 26.26 12.35 -13.09
C GLY A 20 25.82 12.23 -11.63
N MET A 21 25.73 13.36 -10.93
CA MET A 21 25.01 13.45 -9.68
C MET A 21 23.55 13.08 -9.96
N GLY A 22 23.16 11.87 -9.59
CA GLY A 22 21.77 11.42 -9.65
C GLY A 22 20.92 12.32 -8.77
N SER A 23 20.20 13.25 -9.38
CA SER A 23 19.17 14.05 -8.73
C SER A 23 17.91 13.19 -8.57
N ASN A 24 17.74 12.61 -7.38
CA ASN A 24 16.43 12.17 -6.93
C ASN A 24 15.61 13.41 -6.55
N ILE A 25 15.13 14.12 -7.58
CA ILE A 25 14.06 15.08 -7.46
C ILE A 25 12.74 14.30 -7.47
N TRP A 26 12.03 14.31 -6.35
CA TRP A 26 10.63 13.91 -6.27
C TRP A 26 9.78 15.17 -6.51
N PRO A 27 8.96 15.24 -7.57
CA PRO A 27 7.94 16.28 -7.58
C PRO A 27 6.65 15.78 -8.24
N TRP A 28 5.58 15.65 -7.45
CA TRP A 28 4.25 15.98 -7.98
C TRP A 28 3.70 17.14 -7.17
N GLY A 29 4.31 18.30 -7.41
CA GLY A 29 3.63 19.59 -7.39
C GLY A 29 3.09 19.86 -8.79
N GLY A 30 1.84 20.33 -8.87
CA GLY A 30 1.06 20.41 -10.10
C GLY A 30 1.66 21.31 -11.17
N GLY A 31 1.56 20.84 -12.42
CA GLY A 31 1.74 21.62 -13.63
C GLY A 31 0.50 21.47 -14.50
N SER A 32 -0.21 22.58 -14.74
CA SER A 32 -1.29 22.67 -15.71
C SER A 32 -0.72 22.61 -17.13
N GLY A 33 -0.98 21.51 -17.84
CA GLY A 33 -0.64 21.34 -19.25
C GLY A 33 -1.79 20.67 -20.00
N PHE A 34 -2.51 21.44 -20.82
CA PHE A 34 -3.46 20.91 -21.80
C PHE A 34 -2.69 20.15 -22.88
N GLY A 35 -2.96 18.85 -23.02
CA GLY A 35 -2.38 18.01 -24.07
C GLY A 35 -3.00 16.62 -24.06
N SER A 36 -3.89 16.37 -25.01
CA SER A 36 -4.62 15.12 -25.21
C SER A 36 -3.71 14.03 -25.78
N GLU A 37 -3.31 13.05 -24.97
CA GLU A 37 -2.88 11.73 -25.47
C GLU A 37 -3.46 10.63 -24.57
N SER A 38 -4.63 10.14 -25.00
CA SER A 38 -5.24 8.90 -24.54
C SER A 38 -4.45 7.70 -25.04
N TRP A 39 -4.44 6.63 -24.24
CA TRP A 39 -3.90 5.27 -24.48
C TRP A 39 -2.56 4.90 -23.84
N CYS A 40 -2.48 5.04 -22.51
CA CYS A 40 -1.64 4.18 -21.66
C CYS A 40 -2.53 3.56 -20.55
N PRO A 41 -2.62 2.23 -20.36
CA PRO A 41 -3.56 1.59 -19.43
C PRO A 41 -3.30 1.82 -17.92
N CYS A 42 -2.27 2.58 -17.53
CA CYS A 42 -1.86 2.70 -16.13
C CYS A 42 -1.68 4.15 -15.64
N ALA A 43 -1.91 5.17 -16.48
CA ALA A 43 -1.74 6.56 -16.10
C ALA A 43 -3.10 7.24 -15.90
N GLY A 44 -3.45 7.52 -14.63
CA GLY A 44 -4.46 8.51 -14.29
C GLY A 44 -5.93 8.09 -14.42
N LYS A 45 -6.37 7.08 -13.64
CA LYS A 45 -7.76 7.19 -13.16
C LYS A 45 -7.75 8.33 -12.15
N GLU A 46 -8.44 9.43 -12.46
CA GLU A 46 -8.79 10.42 -11.45
C GLU A 46 -9.38 9.70 -10.22
N PRO A 47 -9.14 10.19 -9.00
CA PRO A 47 -9.72 9.62 -7.79
C PRO A 47 -11.21 9.41 -8.02
N ASP A 48 -11.70 8.19 -7.81
CA ASP A 48 -13.14 7.93 -7.97
C ASP A 48 -13.86 8.89 -7.01
N PRO A 49 -14.74 9.78 -7.50
CA PRO A 49 -15.40 10.76 -6.65
C PRO A 49 -16.28 10.10 -5.58
N ASN A 50 -16.59 8.81 -5.73
CA ASN A 50 -17.35 8.01 -4.78
C ASN A 50 -16.45 7.19 -3.82
N ALA A 51 -15.12 7.31 -3.92
CA ALA A 51 -14.20 6.68 -2.97
C ALA A 51 -14.39 7.26 -1.57
N ARG A 52 -14.72 6.39 -0.60
CA ARG A 52 -14.92 6.80 0.78
C ARG A 52 -13.62 6.67 1.56
N THR A 53 -13.44 7.54 2.54
CA THR A 53 -12.45 7.36 3.61
C THR A 53 -13.19 6.86 4.85
N ILE A 54 -12.79 5.71 5.38
CA ILE A 54 -13.51 4.98 6.42
C ILE A 54 -12.57 4.76 7.61
N GLU A 55 -12.91 5.34 8.75
CA GLU A 55 -12.16 5.12 9.99
C GLU A 55 -12.49 3.73 10.56
N VAL A 56 -11.46 2.90 10.71
CA VAL A 56 -11.58 1.53 11.21
C VAL A 56 -11.89 1.55 12.69
N GLY A 57 -13.00 0.91 13.08
CA GLY A 57 -13.48 0.91 14.47
C GLY A 57 -14.22 2.19 14.89
N GLY A 58 -14.35 3.18 14.00
CA GLY A 58 -14.99 4.47 14.32
C GLY A 58 -14.23 5.23 15.42
N SER A 59 -14.94 5.74 16.41
CA SER A 59 -14.34 6.51 17.53
C SER A 59 -13.37 5.70 18.38
N ASP A 60 -13.56 4.38 18.45
CA ASP A 60 -12.72 3.50 19.27
C ASP A 60 -11.39 3.15 18.57
N GLY A 61 -11.32 3.39 17.25
CA GLY A 61 -10.15 3.13 16.43
C GLY A 61 -9.78 1.66 16.30
N TRP A 62 -8.52 1.41 15.97
CA TRP A 62 -7.95 0.07 15.88
C TRP A 62 -7.40 -0.36 17.25
N ASN A 63 -8.27 -0.94 18.07
CA ASN A 63 -7.98 -1.30 19.46
C ASN A 63 -8.59 -2.65 19.88
N TYR A 64 -8.16 -3.15 21.04
CA TYR A 64 -8.60 -4.40 21.67
C TYR A 64 -10.07 -4.33 22.09
N GLY A 65 -10.85 -5.38 21.81
CA GLY A 65 -12.24 -5.49 22.27
C GLY A 65 -13.26 -4.66 21.48
N VAL A 66 -12.82 -3.95 20.44
CA VAL A 66 -13.71 -3.21 19.53
C VAL A 66 -14.58 -4.19 18.74
N ASN A 67 -15.86 -3.87 18.59
CA ASN A 67 -16.78 -4.69 17.80
C ASN A 67 -16.61 -4.43 16.29
N TYR A 68 -15.57 -5.02 15.69
CA TYR A 68 -15.30 -4.91 14.26
C TYR A 68 -16.41 -5.51 13.39
N THR A 69 -17.15 -6.50 13.87
CA THR A 69 -18.32 -7.04 13.14
C THR A 69 -19.40 -5.97 12.98
N GLY A 70 -19.76 -5.30 14.07
CA GLY A 70 -20.73 -4.20 14.04
C GLY A 70 -20.24 -3.01 13.20
N TRP A 71 -18.97 -2.65 13.32
CA TRP A 71 -18.35 -1.62 12.47
C TRP A 71 -18.38 -2.01 10.99
N PHE A 72 -18.01 -3.25 10.65
CA PHE A 72 -17.99 -3.75 9.28
C PHE A 72 -19.38 -3.68 8.65
N LEU A 73 -20.40 -4.19 9.35
CA LEU A 73 -21.78 -4.21 8.83
C LEU A 73 -22.36 -2.81 8.59
N LYS A 74 -21.95 -1.81 9.38
CA LYS A 74 -22.35 -0.41 9.17
C LYS A 74 -21.73 0.23 7.93
N ASN A 75 -20.55 -0.24 7.51
CA ASN A 75 -19.79 0.35 6.40
C ASN A 75 -19.89 -0.46 5.10
N TRP A 76 -20.38 -1.70 5.18
CA TRP A 76 -20.61 -2.58 4.04
C TRP A 76 -21.64 -1.98 3.06
N PRO A 77 -21.47 -2.17 1.73
CA PRO A 77 -20.34 -2.84 1.07
C PRO A 77 -19.08 -1.97 0.97
N PHE A 78 -17.91 -2.62 0.89
CA PHE A 78 -16.63 -1.97 0.61
C PHE A 78 -16.31 -2.09 -0.88
N PHE A 79 -15.70 -1.05 -1.44
CA PHE A 79 -15.38 -1.00 -2.86
C PHE A 79 -13.91 -0.72 -3.12
N VAL A 80 -13.42 -1.13 -4.29
CA VAL A 80 -12.10 -0.75 -4.79
C VAL A 80 -11.99 0.78 -4.77
N GLY A 81 -10.87 1.31 -4.27
CA GLY A 81 -10.62 2.73 -4.09
C GLY A 81 -11.10 3.31 -2.76
N ASP A 82 -11.96 2.62 -1.98
CA ASP A 82 -12.21 3.02 -0.59
C ASP A 82 -10.88 3.00 0.19
N THR A 83 -10.68 3.96 1.09
CA THR A 83 -9.50 4.07 1.95
C THR A 83 -9.88 3.82 3.39
N LEU A 84 -9.23 2.83 4.00
CA LEU A 84 -9.35 2.52 5.42
C LEU A 84 -8.32 3.31 6.21
N VAL A 85 -8.74 3.96 7.29
CA VAL A 85 -7.87 4.72 8.19
C VAL A 85 -7.78 4.01 9.52
N PHE A 86 -6.59 3.55 9.86
CA PHE A 86 -6.29 2.86 11.10
C PHE A 86 -5.61 3.82 12.08
N LYS A 87 -6.34 4.23 13.12
CA LYS A 87 -5.80 5.03 14.22
C LYS A 87 -5.54 4.12 15.41
N TYR A 88 -4.30 4.09 15.91
CA TYR A 88 -3.94 3.22 17.03
C TYR A 88 -2.69 3.71 17.78
N PRO A 89 -2.61 3.46 19.10
CA PRO A 89 -1.42 3.72 19.91
C PRO A 89 -0.24 2.78 19.60
N SER A 90 0.93 3.10 20.15
CA SER A 90 2.24 2.48 19.84
C SER A 90 2.43 1.02 20.26
N HIS A 91 1.38 0.33 20.69
CA HIS A 91 1.40 -1.08 21.07
C HIS A 91 0.49 -1.95 20.18
N HIS A 92 -0.09 -1.36 19.14
CA HIS A 92 -0.73 -2.07 18.05
C HIS A 92 0.02 -1.84 16.76
N SER A 93 -0.05 -2.80 15.87
CA SER A 93 0.40 -2.70 14.49
C SER A 93 -0.65 -3.31 13.57
N LEU A 94 -0.37 -3.29 12.27
CA LEU A 94 -1.26 -3.80 11.24
C LEU A 94 -0.53 -4.73 10.29
N SER A 95 -1.03 -5.95 10.15
CA SER A 95 -0.55 -6.95 9.19
C SER A 95 -1.69 -7.49 8.33
N LEU A 96 -1.31 -8.03 7.17
CA LEU A 96 -2.16 -8.88 6.34
C LEU A 96 -1.76 -10.34 6.51
N LEU A 97 -2.77 -11.20 6.71
CA LEU A 97 -2.58 -12.64 6.67
C LEU A 97 -2.75 -13.18 5.26
N LYS A 98 -2.04 -14.26 4.96
CA LYS A 98 -1.97 -14.87 3.62
C LYS A 98 -3.27 -15.57 3.19
N ASP A 99 -4.02 -16.11 4.14
CA ASP A 99 -5.19 -16.95 3.85
C ASP A 99 -6.20 -17.02 5.01
N TRP A 100 -7.36 -17.62 4.70
CA TRP A 100 -8.47 -17.82 5.63
C TRP A 100 -8.10 -18.68 6.85
N SER A 101 -7.28 -19.72 6.66
CA SER A 101 -6.86 -20.62 7.76
C SER A 101 -6.02 -19.86 8.79
N SER A 102 -5.08 -19.04 8.31
CA SER A 102 -4.24 -18.18 9.14
C SER A 102 -5.09 -17.16 9.89
N TYR A 103 -6.12 -16.60 9.24
CA TYR A 103 -7.06 -15.66 9.85
C TYR A 103 -7.93 -16.27 10.95
N LEU A 104 -8.45 -17.48 10.75
CA LEU A 104 -9.22 -18.19 11.77
C LEU A 104 -8.35 -18.49 12.99
N ASN A 105 -7.14 -19.00 12.75
CA ASN A 105 -6.22 -19.44 13.80
C ASN A 105 -5.36 -18.32 14.39
N CYS A 106 -5.43 -17.10 13.83
CA CYS A 106 -4.49 -16.01 14.15
C CYS A 106 -3.02 -16.44 14.05
N SER A 107 -2.68 -17.21 13.01
CA SER A 107 -1.28 -17.55 12.71
C SER A 107 -0.62 -16.38 11.99
N MET A 108 0.49 -15.89 12.55
CA MET A 108 1.27 -14.80 11.96
C MET A 108 2.33 -15.30 10.95
N GLU A 109 2.40 -16.61 10.72
CA GLU A 109 3.34 -17.22 9.80
C GLU A 109 3.10 -16.75 8.35
N GLY A 110 4.11 -16.10 7.77
CA GLY A 110 3.99 -15.51 6.43
C GLY A 110 3.06 -14.30 6.37
N SER A 111 2.72 -13.70 7.52
CA SER A 111 2.02 -12.42 7.55
C SER A 111 2.92 -11.29 7.04
N THR A 112 2.31 -10.30 6.40
CA THR A 112 3.01 -9.10 5.92
C THR A 112 2.66 -7.92 6.81
N LEU A 113 3.65 -7.38 7.52
CA LEU A 113 3.50 -6.14 8.29
C LEU A 113 3.36 -4.96 7.33
N ILE A 114 2.24 -4.25 7.41
CA ILE A 114 1.95 -3.10 6.54
C ILE A 114 1.96 -1.78 7.31
N GLY A 115 1.59 -1.78 8.60
CA GLY A 115 1.67 -0.63 9.48
C GLY A 115 2.47 -0.97 10.73
N SER A 116 3.57 -0.27 10.96
CA SER A 116 4.38 -0.43 12.18
C SER A 116 3.65 0.13 13.40
N THR A 117 4.19 -0.11 14.60
CA THR A 117 3.59 0.40 15.84
C THR A 117 3.48 1.92 15.91
N THR A 118 4.32 2.66 15.20
CA THR A 118 4.29 4.13 15.18
C THR A 118 3.38 4.70 14.09
N ALA A 119 2.91 3.86 13.16
CA ALA A 119 2.20 4.33 11.97
C ALA A 119 0.75 4.76 12.24
N GLY A 120 0.14 4.30 13.34
CA GLY A 120 -1.25 4.60 13.70
C GLY A 120 -1.48 5.95 14.38
N GLY A 121 -0.44 6.74 14.64
CA GLY A 121 -0.55 8.06 15.26
C GLY A 121 -1.05 9.15 14.31
N GLY A 122 -1.36 10.33 14.86
CA GLY A 122 -1.77 11.51 14.08
C GLY A 122 -3.03 11.27 13.24
N GLU A 123 -2.91 11.43 11.92
CA GLU A 123 -4.00 11.16 10.98
C GLU A 123 -4.33 9.66 10.81
N GLY A 124 -3.51 8.77 11.36
CA GLY A 124 -3.65 7.32 11.23
C GLY A 124 -2.99 6.75 9.98
N PHE A 125 -2.80 5.43 9.99
CA PHE A 125 -2.26 4.68 8.87
C PHE A 125 -3.34 4.41 7.82
N LYS A 126 -3.10 4.77 6.56
CA LYS A 126 -4.10 4.72 5.48
C LYS A 126 -3.83 3.54 4.55
N VAL A 127 -4.87 2.74 4.26
CA VAL A 127 -4.83 1.62 3.30
C VAL A 127 -5.94 1.79 2.28
N THR A 128 -5.58 2.06 1.03
CA THR A 128 -6.55 2.11 -0.08
C THR A 128 -6.78 0.70 -0.63
N LEU A 129 -8.03 0.27 -0.67
CA LEU A 129 -8.44 -1.05 -1.16
C LEU A 129 -8.24 -1.13 -2.68
N GLN A 130 -7.48 -2.14 -3.11
CA GLN A 130 -7.20 -2.38 -4.52
C GLN A 130 -7.99 -3.60 -5.03
N PRO A 131 -8.14 -3.77 -6.35
CA PRO A 131 -8.63 -5.03 -6.90
C PRO A 131 -7.75 -6.18 -6.45
N THR A 132 -8.35 -7.23 -5.89
CA THR A 132 -7.64 -8.40 -5.40
C THR A 132 -8.47 -9.67 -5.66
N PRO A 133 -7.83 -10.78 -6.07
CA PRO A 133 -8.51 -12.06 -6.23
C PRO A 133 -8.94 -12.69 -4.89
N TYR A 134 -8.40 -12.22 -3.76
CA TYR A 134 -8.68 -12.75 -2.42
C TYR A 134 -8.97 -11.63 -1.41
N PRO A 135 -9.72 -11.91 -0.33
CA PRO A 135 -9.97 -10.92 0.72
C PRO A 135 -8.68 -10.44 1.39
N TYR A 136 -8.65 -9.17 1.80
CA TYR A 136 -7.71 -8.67 2.78
C TYR A 136 -8.05 -9.26 4.14
N PHE A 137 -7.08 -9.90 4.80
CA PHE A 137 -7.22 -10.38 6.17
C PHE A 137 -6.41 -9.49 7.11
N PHE A 138 -7.02 -8.39 7.58
CA PHE A 138 -6.37 -7.43 8.47
C PHE A 138 -6.33 -7.96 9.90
N VAL A 139 -5.16 -7.90 10.53
CA VAL A 139 -4.97 -8.33 11.93
C VAL A 139 -3.96 -7.46 12.66
N CYS A 140 -4.04 -7.46 13.99
CA CYS A 140 -2.97 -6.98 14.84
C CYS A 140 -2.10 -8.18 15.24
N PRO A 141 -0.85 -8.28 14.76
CA PRO A 141 0.03 -9.43 15.04
C PRO A 141 0.67 -9.37 16.43
N GLU A 142 0.55 -8.23 17.12
CA GLU A 142 1.22 -7.95 18.37
C GLU A 142 0.92 -8.98 19.46
N LYS A 143 1.85 -9.08 20.41
CA LYS A 143 1.81 -10.04 21.52
C LYS A 143 1.64 -11.48 21.01
N ASN A 144 2.40 -11.86 19.98
CA ASN A 144 2.38 -13.19 19.37
C ASN A 144 0.95 -13.62 18.97
N GLY A 145 0.19 -12.71 18.37
CA GLY A 145 -1.17 -12.97 17.89
C GLY A 145 -2.28 -12.89 18.95
N ILE A 146 -1.98 -12.60 20.23
CA ILE A 146 -3.00 -12.46 21.28
C ILE A 146 -3.96 -11.31 20.97
N HIS A 147 -3.49 -10.21 20.37
CA HIS A 147 -4.36 -9.11 19.96
C HIS A 147 -5.37 -9.56 18.90
N CYS A 148 -4.98 -10.45 17.98
CA CYS A 148 -5.87 -11.07 17.00
C CYS A 148 -6.85 -12.05 17.65
N SER A 149 -6.38 -12.98 18.49
CA SER A 149 -7.18 -14.12 18.98
C SER A 149 -8.05 -13.77 20.18
N ALA A 150 -7.50 -13.11 21.20
CA ALA A 150 -8.24 -12.71 22.39
C ALA A 150 -8.82 -11.30 22.23
N GLY A 151 -8.05 -10.39 21.65
CA GLY A 151 -8.46 -9.00 21.44
C GLY A 151 -9.44 -8.78 20.30
N GLN A 152 -9.68 -9.81 19.49
CA GLN A 152 -10.52 -9.76 18.30
C GLN A 152 -10.14 -8.61 17.36
N MET A 153 -8.86 -8.19 17.36
CA MET A 153 -8.33 -7.15 16.48
C MET A 153 -8.07 -7.73 15.09
N LYS A 154 -9.18 -8.09 14.42
CA LYS A 154 -9.16 -8.70 13.09
C LYS A 154 -10.48 -8.46 12.35
N PHE A 155 -10.40 -8.31 11.03
CA PHE A 155 -11.54 -8.37 10.13
C PHE A 155 -11.06 -8.71 8.71
N ALA A 156 -11.99 -9.15 7.85
CA ALA A 156 -11.70 -9.48 6.47
C ALA A 156 -12.55 -8.61 5.53
N ILE A 157 -11.95 -8.08 4.46
CA ILE A 157 -12.66 -7.30 3.43
C ILE A 157 -12.30 -7.84 2.05
N TRP A 158 -13.32 -8.15 1.25
CA TRP A 158 -13.15 -8.34 -0.20
C TRP A 158 -13.84 -7.19 -0.92
N PRO A 159 -13.09 -6.21 -1.46
CA PRO A 159 -13.71 -5.04 -2.08
C PRO A 159 -14.41 -5.42 -3.39
N PHE A 160 -15.62 -4.91 -3.60
CA PHE A 160 -16.29 -5.01 -4.88
C PHE A 160 -15.70 -4.04 -5.90
N PRO A 161 -15.68 -4.40 -7.20
CA PRO A 161 -15.46 -3.44 -8.26
C PRO A 161 -16.48 -2.30 -8.19
N ARG A 162 -16.04 -1.07 -8.47
CA ARG A 162 -16.98 0.02 -8.75
C ARG A 162 -17.40 -0.07 -10.21
N LEU A 163 -18.68 -0.28 -10.44
CA LEU A 163 -19.27 -0.02 -11.74
C LEU A 163 -19.33 1.49 -11.88
N GLN A 164 -18.42 2.06 -12.65
CA GLN A 164 -18.50 3.46 -13.06
C GLN A 164 -19.63 3.52 -14.09
N HIS A 165 -20.78 4.08 -13.70
CA HIS A 165 -21.78 4.49 -14.68
C HIS A 165 -21.15 5.66 -15.45
N GLN A 166 -20.89 5.42 -16.74
CA GLN A 166 -20.54 6.45 -17.72
C GLN A 166 -21.76 7.30 -18.04
#